data_AF-A0A2G2DJU6-F1
#
_entry.id   AF-A0A2G2DJU6-F1
#
_cell.length_a   1.000
_cell.length_b   1.000
_cell.length_c   1.000
_cell.angle_alpha   90.00
_cell.angle_beta   90.00
_cell.angle_gamma   90.00
#
_symmetry.space_group_name_H-M   'P 1'
#
loop_
_entity.id
_entity.type
_entity.pdbx_description
1 polymer ?
#
loop_
_entity_poly.entity_id
_entity_poly.type
_entity_poly.pdbx_seq_one_letter_code
_entity_poly.pdbx_strand_id
1 'polypeptide(L)'
;MQDQTAQQILAELARLSRAVESLAPAPRPAIDFEAADCFVWNAEAHHLAPVGKPNRIDIGLIKGVDHVRDILVDNTRRFARGLPANNVLLWGARGMGKSSLVKSAHAELSTEAETIAPLKLIEIHREDINSLPELMAILRPSDNRFILFCDDLSFDHDDTAYKSLKAALDGGIEGRPENVVLYATSNRRHLLPRDMIENERSTAINPSETVEEKVSLSDRFGLWLGFHKCNQDEYLEMVTGYADHFDLKITPEDLQAQAMEWSTTRGARSGRVAWQFIQDLAGRHGQRL
;
A
#
# COMPACT_ATOMS: atom_id res chain seq x y z
N MET A 1 64.13 -21.83 -0.87
CA MET A 1 63.09 -22.34 -1.78
C MET A 1 61.71 -22.34 -1.11
N GLN A 2 61.53 -22.98 0.06
CA GLN A 2 60.26 -22.98 0.81
C GLN A 2 59.73 -21.57 1.17
N ASP A 3 60.64 -20.64 1.50
CA ASP A 3 60.28 -19.26 1.90
C ASP A 3 59.75 -18.41 0.72
N GLN A 4 60.28 -18.64 -0.49
CA GLN A 4 59.81 -17.99 -1.72
C GLN A 4 58.43 -18.49 -2.12
N THR A 5 58.17 -19.79 -1.97
CA THR A 5 56.84 -20.37 -2.23
C THR A 5 55.82 -19.84 -1.23
N ALA A 6 56.18 -19.70 0.05
CA ALA A 6 55.30 -19.11 1.07
C ALA A 6 54.96 -17.63 0.76
N GLN A 7 55.95 -16.83 0.34
CA GLN A 7 55.73 -15.45 -0.07
C GLN A 7 54.84 -15.31 -1.31
N GLN A 8 54.99 -16.20 -2.30
CA GLN A 8 54.13 -16.23 -3.48
C GLN A 8 52.68 -16.60 -3.13
N ILE A 9 52.49 -17.58 -2.25
CA ILE A 9 51.15 -17.96 -1.77
C ILE A 9 50.49 -16.80 -1.00
N LEU A 10 51.23 -16.11 -0.12
CA LEU A 10 50.72 -14.94 0.60
C LEU A 10 50.34 -13.79 -0.34
N ALA A 11 51.12 -13.56 -1.40
CA ALA A 11 50.81 -12.54 -2.40
C ALA A 11 49.53 -12.87 -3.18
N GLU A 12 49.34 -14.12 -3.57
CA GLU A 12 48.11 -14.56 -4.25
C GLU A 12 46.90 -14.56 -3.32
N LEU A 13 47.05 -14.94 -2.04
CA LEU A 13 45.99 -14.81 -1.04
C LEU A 13 45.58 -13.35 -0.82
N ALA A 14 46.54 -12.41 -0.76
CA ALA A 14 46.25 -10.98 -0.65
C ALA A 14 45.59 -10.40 -1.92
N ARG A 15 45.88 -10.97 -3.09
CA ARG A 15 45.21 -10.62 -4.34
C ARG A 15 43.79 -11.15 -4.39
N LEU A 16 43.56 -12.38 -3.95
CA LEU A 16 42.24 -12.98 -3.81
C LEU A 16 41.38 -12.23 -2.78
N SER A 17 41.94 -11.88 -1.61
CA SER A 17 41.22 -11.08 -0.60
C SER A 17 40.73 -9.76 -1.19
N ARG A 18 41.61 -9.02 -1.88
CA ARG A 18 41.23 -7.76 -2.53
C ARG A 18 40.20 -7.94 -3.65
N ALA A 19 40.29 -9.02 -4.42
CA ALA A 19 39.30 -9.33 -5.45
C ALA A 19 37.93 -9.65 -4.80
N VAL A 20 37.91 -10.42 -3.71
CA VAL A 20 36.70 -10.73 -2.94
C VAL A 20 36.14 -9.48 -2.26
N GLU A 21 36.98 -8.60 -1.71
CA GLU A 21 36.57 -7.30 -1.16
C GLU A 21 36.00 -6.38 -2.24
N SER A 22 36.53 -6.41 -3.46
CA SER A 22 35.97 -5.65 -4.60
C SER A 22 34.65 -6.22 -5.12
N LEU A 23 34.37 -7.48 -4.82
CA LEU A 23 33.08 -8.14 -5.08
C LEU A 23 32.10 -7.92 -3.92
N ALA A 24 32.56 -7.42 -2.77
CA ALA A 24 31.67 -7.07 -1.68
C ALA A 24 30.73 -5.96 -2.17
N PRO A 25 29.41 -6.14 -2.07
CA PRO A 25 28.47 -5.09 -2.44
C PRO A 25 28.79 -3.83 -1.63
N ALA A 26 28.72 -2.67 -2.28
CA ALA A 26 28.96 -1.39 -1.62
C ALA A 26 28.12 -1.32 -0.32
N PRO A 27 28.69 -0.78 0.78
CA PRO A 27 27.96 -0.64 2.03
C PRO A 27 26.66 0.10 1.75
N ARG A 28 25.53 -0.51 2.16
CA ARG A 28 24.20 0.04 1.89
C ARG A 28 24.11 1.42 2.55
N PRO A 29 23.73 2.47 1.82
CA PRO A 29 23.56 3.78 2.41
C PRO A 29 22.51 3.69 3.53
N ALA A 30 22.79 4.35 4.66
CA ALA A 30 21.81 4.48 5.74
C ALA A 30 20.54 5.12 5.19
N ILE A 31 19.38 4.58 5.56
CA ILE A 31 18.10 5.13 5.11
C ILE A 31 17.80 6.38 5.92
N ASP A 32 17.66 7.50 5.23
CA ASP A 32 17.23 8.76 5.82
C ASP A 32 15.69 8.86 5.77
N PHE A 33 15.05 8.60 6.92
CA PHE A 33 13.60 8.72 7.06
C PHE A 33 13.10 10.17 7.08
N GLU A 34 13.99 11.15 7.23
CA GLU A 34 13.65 12.58 7.21
C GLU A 34 13.57 13.13 5.78
N ALA A 35 14.08 12.39 4.78
CA ALA A 35 14.08 12.81 3.39
C ALA A 35 12.67 13.00 2.78
N ALA A 36 11.66 12.30 3.32
CA ALA A 36 10.27 12.41 2.89
C ALA A 36 9.29 11.83 3.94
N ASP A 37 7.99 12.07 3.74
CA ASP A 37 6.92 11.38 4.50
C ASP A 37 6.44 10.10 3.82
N CYS A 38 6.74 9.94 2.53
CA CYS A 38 6.35 8.77 1.75
C CYS A 38 7.57 8.15 1.06
N PHE A 39 7.60 6.83 0.97
CA PHE A 39 8.66 6.07 0.33
C PHE A 39 8.09 4.93 -0.51
N VAL A 40 8.89 4.45 -1.47
CA VAL A 40 8.66 3.18 -2.18
C VAL A 40 9.79 2.22 -1.80
N TRP A 41 9.42 1.00 -1.39
CA TRP A 41 10.40 -0.05 -1.13
C TRP A 41 10.93 -0.63 -2.44
N ASN A 42 12.25 -0.70 -2.56
CA ASN A 42 12.94 -1.42 -3.62
C ASN A 42 13.66 -2.62 -2.98
N ALA A 43 13.12 -3.82 -3.22
CA ALA A 43 13.65 -5.06 -2.65
C ALA A 43 15.06 -5.37 -3.17
N GLU A 44 15.32 -5.20 -4.46
CA GLU A 44 16.63 -5.50 -5.08
C GLU A 44 17.75 -4.61 -4.53
N ALA A 45 17.47 -3.32 -4.35
CA ALA A 45 18.42 -2.36 -3.79
C ALA A 45 18.43 -2.35 -2.25
N HIS A 46 17.50 -3.06 -1.62
CA HIS A 46 17.20 -2.99 -0.19
C HIS A 46 17.13 -1.54 0.32
N HIS A 47 16.39 -0.69 -0.39
CA HIS A 47 16.37 0.75 -0.16
C HIS A 47 14.94 1.31 -0.18
N LEU A 48 14.72 2.36 0.62
CA LEU A 48 13.48 3.14 0.63
C LEU A 48 13.68 4.41 -0.19
N ALA A 49 13.12 4.42 -1.40
CA ALA A 49 13.20 5.57 -2.29
C ALA A 49 12.21 6.66 -1.84
N PRO A 50 12.66 7.88 -1.50
CA PRO A 50 11.77 8.96 -1.06
C PRO A 50 10.86 9.47 -2.18
N VAL A 51 9.60 9.75 -1.86
CA VAL A 51 8.59 10.29 -2.78
C VAL A 51 8.28 11.73 -2.38
N GLY A 52 8.90 12.69 -3.08
CA GLY A 52 8.73 14.12 -2.76
C GLY A 52 7.36 14.71 -3.07
N LYS A 53 6.61 14.14 -4.03
CA LYS A 53 5.22 14.52 -4.34
C LYS A 53 4.34 13.27 -4.47
N PRO A 54 3.82 12.75 -3.35
CA PRO A 54 2.89 11.63 -3.38
C PRO A 54 1.61 12.00 -4.11
N ASN A 55 1.10 11.10 -4.95
CA ASN A 55 -0.21 11.28 -5.57
C ASN A 55 -1.31 11.02 -4.53
N ARG A 56 -1.84 12.12 -3.98
CA ARG A 56 -2.90 12.13 -2.97
C ARG A 56 -3.99 13.13 -3.39
N ILE A 57 -5.21 12.83 -2.99
CA ILE A 57 -6.34 13.76 -3.09
C ILE A 57 -6.69 14.23 -1.69
N ASP A 58 -7.37 15.36 -1.56
CA ASP A 58 -7.91 15.75 -0.26
C ASP A 58 -8.92 14.70 0.20
N ILE A 59 -8.82 14.28 1.46
CA ILE A 59 -9.67 13.23 2.02
C ILE A 59 -11.17 13.61 1.96
N GLY A 60 -11.49 14.91 2.02
CA GLY A 60 -12.86 15.43 1.91
C GLY A 60 -13.48 15.26 0.52
N LEU A 61 -12.66 15.03 -0.52
CA LEU A 61 -13.10 14.77 -1.89
C LEU A 61 -13.49 13.30 -2.13
N ILE A 62 -13.16 12.41 -1.19
CA ILE A 62 -13.51 10.99 -1.30
C ILE A 62 -14.93 10.79 -0.75
N LYS A 63 -15.93 10.99 -1.61
CA LYS A 63 -17.36 10.87 -1.28
C LYS A 63 -17.88 9.43 -1.37
N GLY A 64 -19.01 9.16 -0.72
CA GLY A 64 -19.71 7.86 -0.77
C GLY A 64 -19.02 6.73 0.01
N VAL A 65 -18.01 7.06 0.82
CA VAL A 65 -17.25 6.11 1.66
C VAL A 65 -16.99 6.67 3.05
N ASP A 66 -17.79 7.64 3.51
CA ASP A 66 -17.59 8.38 4.76
C ASP A 66 -17.42 7.46 5.97
N HIS A 67 -18.29 6.45 6.12
CA HIS A 67 -18.20 5.48 7.21
C HIS A 67 -16.86 4.71 7.20
N VAL A 68 -16.40 4.30 6.01
CA VAL A 68 -15.14 3.56 5.84
C VAL A 68 -13.94 4.48 6.07
N ARG A 69 -14.00 5.73 5.60
CA ARG A 69 -13.01 6.78 5.87
C ARG A 69 -12.85 6.97 7.37
N ASP A 70 -13.94 7.19 8.09
CA ASP A 70 -13.90 7.54 9.50
C ASP A 70 -13.29 6.40 10.34
N ILE A 71 -13.63 5.13 10.03
CA ILE A 71 -13.02 3.95 10.65
C ILE A 71 -11.51 3.88 10.36
N LEU A 72 -11.11 4.07 9.11
CA LEU A 72 -9.69 4.02 8.72
C LEU A 72 -8.90 5.12 9.42
N VAL A 73 -9.40 6.35 9.42
CA VAL A 73 -8.76 7.51 10.03
C VAL A 73 -8.64 7.30 11.54
N ASP A 74 -9.68 6.84 12.21
CA ASP A 74 -9.63 6.58 13.66
C ASP A 74 -8.62 5.47 14.02
N ASN A 75 -8.58 4.37 13.27
CA ASN A 75 -7.57 3.32 13.46
C ASN A 75 -6.15 3.84 13.24
N THR A 76 -5.95 4.63 12.19
CA THR A 76 -4.63 5.18 11.85
C THR A 76 -4.19 6.22 12.88
N ARG A 77 -5.13 7.03 13.40
CA ARG A 77 -4.87 8.00 14.47
C ARG A 77 -4.44 7.31 15.75
N ARG A 78 -5.12 6.23 16.15
CA ARG A 78 -4.71 5.39 17.30
C ARG A 78 -3.27 4.91 17.12
N PHE A 79 -2.95 4.37 15.95
CA PHE A 79 -1.59 3.94 15.63
C PHE A 79 -0.56 5.07 15.74
N ALA A 80 -0.85 6.23 15.16
CA ALA A 80 0.06 7.39 15.18
C ALA A 80 0.28 7.95 16.61
N ARG A 81 -0.69 7.76 17.50
CA ARG A 81 -0.63 8.10 18.94
C ARG A 81 0.03 7.02 19.80
N GLY A 82 0.53 5.93 19.21
CA GLY A 82 1.14 4.83 19.95
C GLY A 82 0.17 3.85 20.59
N LEU A 83 -1.11 3.92 20.23
CA LEU A 83 -2.13 2.99 20.72
C LEU A 83 -2.27 1.78 19.78
N PRO A 84 -2.84 0.66 20.26
CA PRO A 84 -3.13 -0.49 19.42
C PRO A 84 -4.01 -0.14 18.22
N ALA A 85 -3.64 -0.67 17.06
CA ALA A 85 -4.35 -0.51 15.80
C ALA A 85 -4.29 -1.79 14.99
N ASN A 86 -5.29 -1.98 14.14
CA ASN A 86 -5.43 -3.16 13.30
C ASN A 86 -4.74 -2.96 11.94
N ASN A 87 -4.25 -4.06 11.38
CA ASN A 87 -3.96 -4.14 9.95
C ASN A 87 -5.28 -4.01 9.17
N VAL A 88 -5.24 -3.34 8.02
CA VAL A 88 -6.44 -2.99 7.25
C VAL A 88 -6.41 -3.60 5.86
N LEU A 89 -7.50 -4.25 5.47
CA LEU A 89 -7.76 -4.66 4.09
C LEU A 89 -8.96 -3.88 3.54
N LEU A 90 -8.71 -3.01 2.56
CA LEU A 90 -9.74 -2.29 1.81
C LEU A 90 -10.07 -3.09 0.56
N TRP A 91 -11.30 -3.59 0.42
CA TRP A 91 -11.66 -4.47 -0.68
C TRP A 91 -12.88 -3.98 -1.46
N GLY A 92 -13.03 -4.43 -2.70
CA GLY A 92 -14.25 -4.23 -3.48
C GLY A 92 -14.04 -3.38 -4.73
N ALA A 93 -15.03 -2.56 -5.07
CA ALA A 93 -15.17 -1.95 -6.39
C ALA A 93 -13.93 -1.16 -6.85
N ARG A 94 -13.56 -1.36 -8.13
CA ARG A 94 -12.45 -0.65 -8.79
C ARG A 94 -12.81 0.83 -8.94
N GLY A 95 -11.82 1.71 -8.73
CA GLY A 95 -11.99 3.14 -8.98
C GLY A 95 -12.76 3.92 -7.90
N MET A 96 -13.16 3.29 -6.79
CA MET A 96 -13.86 3.94 -5.68
C MET A 96 -12.93 4.60 -4.64
N GLY A 97 -11.64 4.72 -4.93
CA GLY A 97 -10.72 5.47 -4.07
C GLY A 97 -10.10 4.70 -2.90
N LYS A 98 -10.04 3.36 -2.93
CA LYS A 98 -9.36 2.55 -1.88
C LYS A 98 -7.93 3.03 -1.60
N SER A 99 -7.09 3.09 -2.63
CA SER A 99 -5.69 3.50 -2.53
C SER A 99 -5.57 4.99 -2.19
N SER A 100 -6.45 5.81 -2.78
CA SER A 100 -6.53 7.24 -2.47
C SER A 100 -6.85 7.49 -1.02
N LEU A 101 -7.77 6.71 -0.42
CA LEU A 101 -8.18 6.87 0.96
C LEU A 101 -7.01 6.59 1.93
N VAL A 102 -6.21 5.54 1.69
CA VAL A 102 -5.02 5.28 2.49
C VAL A 102 -4.02 6.44 2.42
N LYS A 103 -3.73 6.93 1.21
CA LYS A 103 -2.79 8.05 0.99
C LYS A 103 -3.28 9.34 1.64
N SER A 104 -4.60 9.58 1.61
CA SER A 104 -5.21 10.79 2.16
C SER A 104 -5.29 10.73 3.69
N ALA A 105 -5.63 9.56 4.26
CA ALA A 105 -5.61 9.35 5.71
C ALA A 105 -4.21 9.50 6.31
N HIS A 106 -3.18 9.01 5.62
CA HIS A 106 -1.79 9.26 6.01
C HIS A 106 -1.46 10.77 6.01
N ALA A 107 -1.79 11.47 4.92
CA ALA A 107 -1.50 12.89 4.78
C ALA A 107 -2.23 13.79 5.80
N GLU A 108 -3.47 13.46 6.16
CA GLU A 108 -4.21 14.16 7.21
C GLU A 108 -3.48 14.01 8.56
N LEU A 109 -3.11 12.76 8.90
CA LEU A 109 -2.56 12.42 10.21
C LEU A 109 -1.07 12.73 10.36
N SER A 110 -0.31 12.82 9.26
CA SER A 110 1.11 13.19 9.31
C SER A 110 1.33 14.62 9.80
N THR A 111 0.29 15.46 9.76
CA THR A 111 0.32 16.85 10.26
C THR A 111 -0.37 17.01 11.62
N GLU A 112 -0.92 15.94 12.18
CA GLU A 112 -1.65 16.01 13.45
C GLU A 112 -0.68 16.15 14.63
N ALA A 113 -0.94 17.13 15.51
CA ALA A 113 -0.03 17.50 16.60
C ALA A 113 0.08 16.43 17.72
N GLU A 114 -0.90 15.53 17.83
CA GLU A 114 -0.98 14.55 18.93
C GLU A 114 -0.25 13.23 18.62
N THR A 115 0.56 13.16 17.56
CA THR A 115 1.33 11.96 17.23
C THR A 115 2.55 11.78 18.13
N ILE A 116 2.91 10.54 18.45
CA ILE A 116 4.07 10.26 19.34
C ILE A 116 5.40 10.26 18.59
N ALA A 117 5.35 10.15 17.26
CA ALA A 117 6.49 10.15 16.35
C ALA A 117 5.99 10.44 14.92
N PRO A 118 6.87 10.85 13.98
CA PRO A 118 6.47 11.09 12.61
C PRO A 118 5.87 9.83 11.97
N LEU A 119 4.75 10.01 11.26
CA LEU A 119 4.04 8.96 10.56
C LEU A 119 4.47 8.93 9.09
N LYS A 120 5.09 7.82 8.68
CA LYS A 120 5.60 7.59 7.32
C LYS A 120 4.72 6.58 6.57
N LEU A 121 4.57 6.76 5.26
CA LEU A 121 3.88 5.83 4.38
C LEU A 121 4.90 5.16 3.46
N ILE A 122 4.93 3.83 3.44
CA ILE A 122 5.84 3.07 2.58
C ILE A 122 5.01 2.20 1.65
N GLU A 123 5.10 2.45 0.35
CA GLU A 123 4.52 1.57 -0.65
C GLU A 123 5.44 0.37 -0.89
N ILE A 124 4.88 -0.83 -0.82
CA ILE A 124 5.53 -2.08 -1.22
C ILE A 124 4.74 -2.69 -2.38
N HIS A 125 5.44 -3.02 -3.46
CA HIS A 125 4.81 -3.68 -4.59
C HIS A 125 4.47 -5.13 -4.26
N ARG A 126 3.42 -5.65 -4.91
CA ARG A 126 2.95 -7.02 -4.70
C ARG A 126 4.04 -8.06 -4.91
N GLU A 127 4.83 -7.91 -5.98
CA GLU A 127 6.00 -8.76 -6.28
C GLU A 127 7.07 -8.77 -5.18
N ASP A 128 7.17 -7.70 -4.39
CA ASP A 128 8.20 -7.54 -3.35
C ASP A 128 7.75 -8.03 -1.98
N ILE A 129 6.51 -8.52 -1.82
CA ILE A 129 5.96 -8.97 -0.53
C ILE A 129 6.82 -10.05 0.16
N ASN A 130 7.57 -10.84 -0.60
CA ASN A 130 8.53 -11.80 -0.05
C ASN A 130 9.67 -11.16 0.76
N SER A 131 10.00 -9.89 0.49
CA SER A 131 11.02 -9.13 1.19
C SER A 131 10.51 -8.38 2.44
N LEU A 132 9.23 -8.57 2.82
CA LEU A 132 8.65 -7.96 4.02
C LEU A 132 9.48 -8.19 5.30
N PRO A 133 10.02 -9.39 5.59
CA PRO A 133 10.83 -9.59 6.80
C PRO A 133 12.06 -8.68 6.85
N GLU A 134 12.73 -8.49 5.71
CA GLU A 134 13.90 -7.63 5.62
C GLU A 134 13.53 -6.15 5.82
N LEU A 135 12.44 -5.71 5.18
CA LEU A 135 11.92 -4.37 5.38
C LEU A 135 11.55 -4.14 6.85
N MET A 136 10.88 -5.10 7.50
CA MET A 136 10.55 -4.99 8.93
C MET A 136 11.80 -4.89 9.81
N ALA A 137 12.87 -5.62 9.49
CA ALA A 137 14.14 -5.53 10.23
C ALA A 137 14.77 -4.13 10.12
N ILE A 138 14.65 -3.49 8.95
CA ILE A 138 15.11 -2.11 8.71
C ILE A 138 14.28 -1.08 9.50
N LEU A 139 12.96 -1.28 9.60
CA LEU A 139 12.05 -0.33 10.24
C LEU A 139 12.03 -0.43 11.77
N ARG A 140 12.25 -1.62 12.31
CA ARG A 140 12.17 -1.92 13.75
C ARG A 140 13.00 -1.00 14.66
N PRO A 141 14.26 -0.66 14.36
CA PRO A 141 15.06 0.20 15.24
C PRO A 141 14.76 1.70 15.10
N SER A 142 13.87 2.11 14.19
CA SER A 142 13.53 3.53 13.97
C SER A 142 12.47 4.01 14.95
N ASP A 143 12.62 5.25 15.42
CA ASP A 143 11.64 5.91 16.29
C ASP A 143 10.37 6.34 15.52
N ASN A 144 10.42 6.36 14.18
CA ASN A 144 9.30 6.68 13.31
C ASN A 144 8.22 5.59 13.34
N ARG A 145 6.99 5.97 12.96
CA ARG A 145 5.87 5.05 12.75
C ARG A 145 5.60 4.86 11.26
N PHE A 146 5.29 3.64 10.84
CA PHE A 146 5.19 3.27 9.44
C PHE A 146 3.86 2.60 9.10
N ILE A 147 3.19 3.13 8.09
CA ILE A 147 2.13 2.42 7.37
C ILE A 147 2.80 1.74 6.18
N LEU A 148 2.89 0.41 6.21
CA LEU A 148 3.26 -0.38 5.04
C LEU A 148 2.03 -0.59 4.18
N PHE A 149 2.06 -0.07 2.97
CA PHE A 149 0.93 -0.05 2.06
C PHE A 149 1.20 -0.91 0.81
N CYS A 150 0.35 -1.90 0.56
CA CYS A 150 0.35 -2.67 -0.68
C CYS A 150 -0.90 -2.39 -1.49
N ASP A 151 -0.74 -1.83 -2.69
CA ASP A 151 -1.86 -1.56 -3.59
C ASP A 151 -2.19 -2.78 -4.47
N ASP A 152 -3.48 -2.97 -4.76
CA ASP A 152 -4.04 -4.06 -5.59
C ASP A 152 -3.48 -5.46 -5.28
N LEU A 153 -3.52 -5.82 -4.00
CA LEU A 153 -3.08 -7.11 -3.51
C LEU A 153 -4.09 -8.21 -3.92
N SER A 154 -3.62 -9.15 -4.72
CA SER A 154 -4.29 -10.42 -5.01
C SER A 154 -3.25 -11.48 -5.39
N PHE A 155 -3.48 -12.72 -5.02
CA PHE A 155 -2.57 -13.82 -5.30
C PHE A 155 -3.16 -14.79 -6.32
N ASP A 156 -2.28 -15.43 -7.10
CA ASP A 156 -2.60 -16.52 -8.02
C ASP A 156 -2.02 -17.86 -7.51
N HIS A 157 -2.27 -18.98 -8.20
CA HIS A 157 -2.04 -20.33 -7.68
C HIS A 157 -0.59 -20.62 -7.26
N ASP A 158 0.36 -20.04 -7.99
CA ASP A 158 1.79 -20.28 -7.80
C ASP A 158 2.48 -19.20 -6.96
N ASP A 159 1.72 -18.25 -6.42
CA ASP A 159 2.32 -17.13 -5.69
C ASP A 159 2.77 -17.57 -4.29
N THR A 160 4.07 -17.52 -4.03
CA THR A 160 4.62 -17.85 -2.70
C THR A 160 4.56 -16.69 -1.72
N ALA A 161 4.28 -15.47 -2.21
CA ALA A 161 4.29 -14.24 -1.43
C ALA A 161 3.20 -14.20 -0.34
N TYR A 162 2.11 -14.95 -0.50
CA TYR A 162 1.08 -15.02 0.53
C TYR A 162 1.62 -15.57 1.86
N LYS A 163 2.66 -16.44 1.86
CA LYS A 163 3.25 -16.99 3.09
C LYS A 163 3.99 -15.94 3.89
N SER A 164 4.74 -15.07 3.21
CA SER A 164 5.47 -13.95 3.81
C SER A 164 4.49 -12.94 4.43
N LEU A 165 3.40 -12.63 3.71
CA LEU A 165 2.33 -11.81 4.26
C LEU A 165 1.60 -12.49 5.44
N LYS A 166 1.33 -13.79 5.34
CA LYS A 166 0.70 -14.61 6.40
C LYS A 166 1.51 -14.49 7.70
N ALA A 167 2.82 -14.66 7.62
CA ALA A 167 3.74 -14.56 8.75
C ALA A 167 3.82 -13.13 9.34
N ALA A 168 3.82 -12.11 8.48
CA ALA A 168 3.80 -10.71 8.90
C ALA A 168 2.52 -10.33 9.67
N LEU A 169 1.38 -10.94 9.31
CA LEU A 169 0.09 -10.68 9.97
C LEU A 169 -0.09 -11.48 11.27
N ASP A 170 0.36 -12.73 11.32
CA ASP A 170 0.27 -13.58 12.53
C ASP A 170 1.20 -13.16 13.66
N GLY A 171 2.30 -12.49 13.31
CA GLY A 171 3.39 -12.27 14.24
C GLY A 171 4.11 -13.59 14.55
N GLY A 172 5.03 -13.99 13.67
CA GLY A 172 5.99 -15.06 13.97
C GLY A 172 6.90 -14.72 15.17
N ILE A 173 7.94 -15.51 15.43
CA ILE A 173 8.82 -15.32 16.61
C ILE A 173 9.37 -13.89 16.74
N GLU A 174 9.75 -13.26 15.63
CA GLU A 174 10.21 -11.85 15.62
C GLU A 174 9.06 -10.84 15.67
N GLY A 175 7.84 -11.26 15.33
CA GLY A 175 6.63 -10.45 15.32
C GLY A 175 6.67 -9.27 14.34
N ARG A 176 5.50 -8.67 14.10
CA ARG A 176 5.41 -7.33 13.48
C ARG A 176 5.96 -6.30 14.47
N PRO A 177 6.83 -5.36 14.04
CA PRO A 177 7.26 -4.25 14.89
C PRO A 177 6.08 -3.39 15.39
N GLU A 178 6.15 -2.89 16.63
CA GLU A 178 5.09 -2.04 17.23
C GLU A 178 4.90 -0.71 16.48
N ASN A 179 5.94 -0.27 15.78
CA ASN A 179 5.97 0.94 14.97
C ASN A 179 5.56 0.70 13.50
N VAL A 180 5.04 -0.48 13.14
CA VAL A 180 4.62 -0.81 11.76
C VAL A 180 3.17 -1.30 11.73
N VAL A 181 2.33 -0.80 10.82
CA VAL A 181 0.98 -1.36 10.52
C VAL A 181 0.85 -1.67 9.02
N LEU A 182 0.16 -2.76 8.65
CA LEU A 182 -0.02 -3.16 7.25
C LEU A 182 -1.41 -2.80 6.71
N TYR A 183 -1.44 -1.98 5.66
CA TYR A 183 -2.63 -1.65 4.89
C TYR A 183 -2.53 -2.26 3.49
N ALA A 184 -3.59 -2.89 3.01
CA ALA A 184 -3.66 -3.43 1.65
C ALA A 184 -4.98 -3.03 0.97
N THR A 185 -4.94 -2.81 -0.34
CA THR A 185 -6.17 -2.76 -1.14
C THR A 185 -6.34 -4.03 -1.96
N SER A 186 -7.58 -4.42 -2.26
CA SER A 186 -7.86 -5.49 -3.21
C SER A 186 -9.12 -5.23 -4.03
N ASN A 187 -9.14 -5.72 -5.26
CA ASN A 187 -10.35 -5.74 -6.07
C ASN A 187 -11.25 -6.94 -5.76
N ARG A 188 -10.75 -7.91 -4.97
CA ARG A 188 -11.49 -9.09 -4.53
C ARG A 188 -11.73 -9.00 -3.02
N ARG A 189 -12.86 -9.56 -2.57
CA ARG A 189 -13.16 -9.67 -1.13
C ARG A 189 -12.13 -10.54 -0.41
N HIS A 190 -11.74 -11.65 -1.03
CA HIS A 190 -10.70 -12.55 -0.55
C HIS A 190 -9.45 -12.41 -1.41
N LEU A 191 -8.28 -12.41 -0.77
CA LEU A 191 -6.99 -12.26 -1.45
C LEU A 191 -6.59 -13.50 -2.26
N LEU A 192 -7.13 -14.67 -1.92
CA LEU A 192 -6.92 -15.95 -2.61
C LEU A 192 -8.18 -16.37 -3.41
N PRO A 193 -8.03 -16.83 -4.66
CA PRO A 193 -9.11 -17.42 -5.45
C PRO A 193 -9.74 -18.64 -4.78
N ARG A 194 -11.04 -18.85 -5.01
CA ARG A 194 -11.81 -19.98 -4.43
C ARG A 194 -11.27 -21.35 -4.85
N ASP A 195 -10.89 -21.52 -6.10
CA ASP A 195 -10.39 -22.80 -6.61
C ASP A 195 -9.06 -23.20 -5.95
N MET A 196 -8.23 -22.24 -5.52
CA MET A 196 -7.04 -22.54 -4.73
C MET A 196 -7.39 -23.04 -3.33
N ILE A 197 -8.41 -22.44 -2.73
CA ILE A 197 -8.96 -22.85 -1.43
C ILE A 197 -9.53 -24.27 -1.53
N GLU A 198 -10.12 -24.64 -2.69
CA GLU A 198 -10.72 -25.95 -2.94
C GLU A 198 -9.76 -27.04 -3.44
N ASN A 199 -8.72 -26.72 -4.21
CA ASN A 199 -7.76 -27.72 -4.72
C ASN A 199 -6.86 -28.28 -3.61
N GLU A 200 -6.40 -27.45 -2.68
CA GLU A 200 -5.61 -27.93 -1.53
C GLU A 200 -6.49 -28.66 -0.50
N ARG A 201 -7.82 -28.44 -0.50
CA ARG A 201 -8.79 -29.22 0.27
C ARG A 201 -8.81 -30.69 -0.15
N SER A 202 -8.49 -30.97 -1.42
CA SER A 202 -8.54 -32.32 -2.00
C SER A 202 -7.25 -33.12 -1.82
N THR A 203 -6.12 -32.46 -1.51
CA THR A 203 -4.82 -33.09 -1.28
C THR A 203 -4.40 -33.13 0.20
N ALA A 204 -5.10 -32.41 1.08
CA ALA A 204 -4.83 -32.36 2.51
C ALA A 204 -5.36 -33.59 3.25
N ILE A 205 -4.54 -34.16 4.14
CA ILE A 205 -4.90 -35.31 4.99
C ILE A 205 -6.04 -34.94 5.97
N ASN A 206 -6.11 -33.68 6.41
CA ASN A 206 -7.22 -33.08 7.17
C ASN A 206 -7.82 -31.87 6.41
N PRO A 207 -8.87 -32.10 5.59
CA PRO A 207 -9.47 -31.06 4.74
C PRO A 207 -10.11 -29.89 5.51
N SER A 208 -10.57 -30.10 6.74
CA SER A 208 -11.27 -29.10 7.54
C SER A 208 -10.33 -28.08 8.20
N GLU A 209 -9.23 -28.54 8.83
CA GLU A 209 -8.22 -27.65 9.46
C GLU A 209 -7.47 -26.80 8.42
N THR A 210 -7.19 -27.37 7.24
CA THR A 210 -6.46 -26.68 6.17
C THR A 210 -7.31 -25.58 5.49
N VAL A 211 -8.64 -25.71 5.51
CA VAL A 211 -9.58 -24.71 4.96
C VAL A 211 -9.78 -23.54 5.93
N GLU A 212 -9.93 -23.81 7.23
CA GLU A 212 -10.00 -22.76 8.28
C GLU A 212 -8.72 -21.91 8.33
N GLU A 213 -7.54 -22.53 8.13
CA GLU A 213 -6.28 -21.78 8.06
C GLU A 213 -6.07 -20.96 6.77
N LYS A 214 -6.80 -21.21 5.68
CA LYS A 214 -6.53 -20.62 4.34
C LYS A 214 -7.59 -19.63 3.85
N VAL A 215 -8.83 -19.71 4.36
CA VAL A 215 -9.74 -18.54 4.40
C VAL A 215 -9.12 -17.43 5.28
N SER A 216 -8.22 -17.82 6.21
CA SER A 216 -7.68 -16.95 7.27
C SER A 216 -6.80 -15.78 6.84
N LEU A 217 -6.24 -15.72 5.61
CA LEU A 217 -5.31 -14.62 5.30
C LEU A 217 -6.03 -13.26 5.29
N SER A 218 -7.22 -13.21 4.69
CA SER A 218 -8.03 -11.99 4.68
C SER A 218 -8.60 -11.69 6.07
N ASP A 219 -8.96 -12.72 6.85
CA ASP A 219 -9.52 -12.57 8.20
C ASP A 219 -8.50 -12.10 9.25
N ARG A 220 -7.20 -12.19 8.95
CA ARG A 220 -6.12 -11.64 9.82
C ARG A 220 -5.97 -10.13 9.73
N PHE A 221 -6.63 -9.49 8.77
CA PHE A 221 -6.79 -8.05 8.80
C PHE A 221 -7.90 -7.71 9.80
N GLY A 222 -7.50 -7.18 10.96
CA GLY A 222 -8.46 -6.82 12.02
C GLY A 222 -9.48 -5.75 11.60
N LEU A 223 -9.22 -5.02 10.51
CA LEU A 223 -10.22 -4.19 9.84
C LEU A 223 -10.37 -4.59 8.37
N TRP A 224 -11.60 -4.96 8.01
CA TRP A 224 -11.96 -5.39 6.67
C TRP A 224 -13.03 -4.48 6.08
N LEU A 225 -12.60 -3.50 5.28
CA LEU A 225 -13.42 -2.37 4.88
C LEU A 225 -13.88 -2.51 3.42
N GLY A 226 -15.19 -2.62 3.23
CA GLY A 226 -15.80 -2.86 1.91
C GLY A 226 -16.11 -1.58 1.13
N PHE A 227 -15.72 -1.56 -0.14
CA PHE A 227 -16.04 -0.52 -1.11
C PHE A 227 -17.04 -1.07 -2.12
N HIS A 228 -18.21 -0.47 -2.18
CA HIS A 228 -19.28 -0.89 -3.08
C HIS A 228 -19.29 -0.02 -4.34
N LYS A 229 -20.00 -0.48 -5.39
CA LYS A 229 -20.20 0.33 -6.59
C LYS A 229 -21.07 1.53 -6.20
N CYS A 230 -20.72 2.72 -6.69
CA CYS A 230 -21.58 3.87 -6.46
C CYS A 230 -22.85 3.84 -7.31
N ASN A 231 -23.90 4.43 -6.77
CA ASN A 231 -25.09 4.81 -7.52
C ASN A 231 -24.84 6.12 -8.30
N GLN A 232 -25.88 6.60 -8.98
CA GLN A 232 -25.79 7.83 -9.77
C GLN A 232 -25.59 9.07 -8.90
N ASP A 233 -26.33 9.18 -7.80
CA ASP A 233 -26.32 10.35 -6.94
C ASP A 233 -24.94 10.50 -6.27
N GLU A 234 -24.37 9.40 -5.78
CA GLU A 234 -23.00 9.37 -5.24
C GLU A 234 -21.95 9.74 -6.30
N TYR A 235 -22.14 9.31 -7.56
CA TYR A 235 -21.26 9.71 -8.66
C TYR A 235 -21.35 11.22 -8.96
N LEU A 236 -22.55 11.77 -9.00
CA LEU A 236 -22.77 13.20 -9.20
C LEU A 236 -22.28 14.02 -8.01
N GLU A 237 -22.37 13.50 -6.80
CA GLU A 237 -21.79 14.12 -5.60
C GLU A 237 -20.26 14.20 -5.70
N MET A 238 -19.59 13.14 -6.15
CA MET A 238 -18.13 13.17 -6.40
C MET A 238 -17.79 14.23 -7.45
N VAL A 239 -18.51 14.26 -8.57
CA VAL A 239 -18.29 15.24 -9.64
C VAL A 239 -18.49 16.67 -9.14
N THR A 240 -19.56 16.92 -8.40
CA THR A 240 -19.86 18.24 -7.81
C THR A 240 -18.77 18.63 -6.82
N GLY A 241 -18.36 17.72 -5.93
CA GLY A 241 -17.30 17.97 -4.97
C GLY A 241 -15.96 18.34 -5.62
N TYR A 242 -15.60 17.69 -6.73
CA TYR A 242 -14.42 18.08 -7.50
C TYR A 242 -14.61 19.44 -8.19
N ALA A 243 -15.74 19.67 -8.85
CA ALA A 243 -15.99 20.94 -9.56
C ALA A 243 -15.94 22.15 -8.61
N ASP A 244 -16.53 22.01 -7.42
CA ASP A 244 -16.52 23.02 -6.37
C ASP A 244 -15.10 23.25 -5.84
N HIS A 245 -14.35 22.17 -5.56
CA HIS A 245 -12.99 22.26 -5.02
C HIS A 245 -12.03 22.98 -5.97
N PHE A 246 -12.17 22.75 -7.28
CA PHE A 246 -11.34 23.41 -8.29
C PHE A 246 -11.95 24.70 -8.82
N ASP A 247 -13.10 25.15 -8.30
CA ASP A 247 -13.83 26.35 -8.76
C ASP A 247 -14.05 26.36 -10.29
N LEU A 248 -14.53 25.23 -10.83
CA LEU A 248 -14.82 25.10 -12.26
C LEU A 248 -16.02 25.96 -12.66
N LYS A 249 -15.86 26.74 -13.74
CA LYS A 249 -16.92 27.64 -14.23
C LYS A 249 -17.92 26.89 -15.11
N ILE A 250 -18.88 26.25 -14.47
CA ILE A 250 -19.98 25.51 -15.11
C ILE A 250 -21.24 25.57 -14.24
N THR A 251 -22.42 25.56 -14.86
CA THR A 251 -23.69 25.50 -14.12
C THR A 251 -23.89 24.09 -13.53
N PRO A 252 -24.56 23.94 -12.38
CA PRO A 252 -24.87 22.62 -11.82
C PRO A 252 -25.63 21.71 -12.81
N GLU A 253 -26.55 22.28 -13.59
CA GLU A 253 -27.33 21.56 -14.59
C GLU A 253 -26.45 21.02 -15.73
N ASP A 254 -25.57 21.86 -16.29
CA ASP A 254 -24.66 21.44 -17.37
C ASP A 254 -23.62 20.43 -16.86
N LEU A 255 -23.14 20.62 -15.62
CA LEU A 255 -22.18 19.70 -15.00
C LEU A 255 -22.78 18.31 -14.87
N GLN A 256 -23.99 18.20 -14.33
CA GLN A 256 -24.68 16.92 -14.17
C GLN A 256 -24.97 16.28 -15.53
N ALA A 257 -25.49 17.04 -16.51
CA ALA A 257 -25.79 16.52 -17.83
C ALA A 257 -24.54 15.94 -18.53
N GLN A 258 -23.44 16.69 -18.55
CA GLN A 258 -22.18 16.26 -19.16
C GLN A 258 -21.54 15.08 -18.39
N ALA A 259 -21.61 15.08 -17.06
CA ALA A 259 -21.09 13.98 -16.25
C ALA A 259 -21.85 12.67 -16.50
N MET A 260 -23.16 12.77 -16.70
CA MET A 260 -24.03 11.64 -17.02
C MET A 260 -23.71 11.07 -18.41
N GLU A 261 -23.57 11.93 -19.41
CA GLU A 261 -23.14 11.54 -20.75
C GLU A 261 -21.77 10.84 -20.71
N TRP A 262 -20.80 11.43 -20.01
CA TRP A 262 -19.46 10.86 -19.84
C TRP A 262 -19.49 9.46 -19.21
N SER A 263 -20.24 9.29 -18.11
CA SER A 263 -20.34 8.00 -17.42
C SER A 263 -20.98 6.92 -18.30
N THR A 264 -21.93 7.32 -19.15
CA THR A 264 -22.64 6.44 -20.08
C THR A 264 -21.70 5.96 -21.18
N THR A 265 -20.94 6.88 -21.80
CA THR A 265 -19.93 6.54 -22.82
C THR A 265 -18.81 5.66 -22.26
N ARG A 266 -18.43 5.85 -21.00
CA ARG A 266 -17.44 5.01 -20.30
C ARG A 266 -17.99 3.66 -19.83
N GLY A 267 -19.32 3.51 -19.75
CA GLY A 267 -19.98 2.31 -19.25
C GLY A 267 -19.76 2.05 -17.75
N ALA A 268 -19.38 3.06 -16.97
CA ALA A 268 -19.06 2.90 -15.56
C ALA A 268 -19.25 4.20 -14.76
N ARG A 269 -19.56 4.04 -13.47
CA ARG A 269 -19.57 5.11 -12.46
C ARG A 269 -18.60 4.75 -11.35
N SER A 270 -17.69 5.64 -11.04
CA SER A 270 -16.72 5.52 -9.96
C SER A 270 -16.01 6.87 -9.73
N GLY A 271 -15.35 7.03 -8.59
CA GLY A 271 -14.51 8.21 -8.33
C GLY A 271 -13.42 8.42 -9.39
N ARG A 272 -12.84 7.34 -9.94
CA ARG A 272 -11.90 7.43 -11.07
C ARG A 272 -12.55 8.02 -12.32
N VAL A 273 -13.77 7.59 -12.67
CA VAL A 273 -14.49 8.12 -13.83
C VAL A 273 -14.87 9.59 -13.62
N ALA A 274 -15.29 9.93 -12.39
CA ALA A 274 -15.58 11.32 -12.01
C ALA A 274 -14.34 12.20 -12.15
N TRP A 275 -13.18 11.76 -11.65
CA TRP A 275 -11.92 12.49 -11.81
C TRP A 275 -11.53 12.67 -13.28
N GLN A 276 -11.64 11.62 -14.10
CA GLN A 276 -11.36 11.70 -15.53
C GLN A 276 -12.29 12.68 -16.27
N PHE A 277 -13.56 12.74 -15.88
CA PHE A 277 -14.49 13.73 -16.38
C PHE A 277 -14.07 15.15 -16.01
N ILE A 278 -13.67 15.37 -14.75
CA ILE A 278 -13.21 16.68 -14.25
C ILE A 278 -11.94 17.13 -14.98
N GLN A 279 -11.00 16.22 -15.23
CA GLN A 279 -9.81 16.51 -16.02
C GLN A 279 -10.14 16.91 -17.46
N ASP A 280 -11.06 16.18 -18.10
CA ASP A 280 -11.54 16.52 -19.45
C ASP A 280 -12.22 17.90 -19.48
N LEU A 281 -13.14 18.14 -18.54
CA LEU A 281 -13.86 19.40 -18.41
C LEU A 281 -12.89 20.56 -18.20
N ALA A 282 -12.01 20.48 -17.20
CA ALA A 282 -11.00 21.50 -16.94
C ALA A 282 -10.11 21.75 -18.17
N GLY A 283 -9.69 20.68 -18.86
CA GLY A 283 -8.91 20.76 -20.10
C GLY A 283 -9.64 21.51 -21.22
N ARG A 284 -10.93 21.23 -21.43
CA ARG A 284 -11.77 21.94 -22.43
C ARG A 284 -11.96 23.43 -22.09
N HIS A 285 -11.95 23.77 -20.79
CA HIS A 285 -12.05 25.15 -20.31
C HIS A 285 -10.69 25.86 -20.16
N GLY A 286 -9.57 25.19 -20.44
CA GLY A 286 -8.22 25.77 -20.28
C GLY A 286 -7.82 26.03 -18.83
N GLN A 287 -8.47 25.38 -17.86
CA GLN A 287 -8.23 25.52 -16.43
C GLN A 287 -7.20 24.51 -15.95
N ARG A 288 -6.30 24.93 -15.04
CA ARG A 288 -5.34 24.04 -14.38
C ARG A 288 -5.94 23.46 -13.10
N LEU A 289 -5.67 22.18 -12.85
CA LEU A 289 -6.01 21.44 -11.63
C LEU A 289 -4.76 21.29 -10.75
#